data_AF-A0A2V8UBK1-F1
#
_entry.id   AF-A0A2V8UBK1-F1
#
_cell.length_a   1.000
_cell.length_b   1.000
_cell.length_c   1.000
_cell.angle_alpha   90.00
_cell.angle_beta   90.00
_cell.angle_gamma   90.00
#
_symmetry.space_group_name_H-M   'P 1'
#
loop_
_entity.id
_entity.type
_entity.pdbx_description
1 polymer ?
#
loop_
_entity_poly.entity_id
_entity_poly.type
_entity_poly.pdbx_seq_one_letter_code
_entity_poly.pdbx_strand_id
1 'polypeptide(L)'
;MEKWIVRATEPPPGIRLKTPASARPPDDQPLAGVVANFLVMQDELRKRIHAAKGIDLARAKTISPFVKALKMGLGPCFAFLLAHERRHLWQAWQVRKDEGFPRQLC
;
A
#
# COMPACT_ATOMS: atom_id res chain seq x y z
N MET A 1 -7.81 8.24 15.71
CA MET A 1 -8.20 7.97 14.31
C MET A 1 -7.08 7.28 13.51
N GLU A 2 -5.86 7.84 13.47
CA GLU A 2 -4.76 7.29 12.65
C GLU A 2 -4.40 5.83 12.93
N LYS A 3 -4.28 5.43 14.21
CA LYS A 3 -4.03 4.03 14.61
C LYS A 3 -5.09 3.06 14.08
N TRP A 4 -6.35 3.49 14.04
CA TRP A 4 -7.45 2.67 13.51
C TRP A 4 -7.31 2.49 11.99
N ILE A 5 -6.92 3.54 11.25
CA ILE A 5 -6.69 3.46 9.80
C ILE A 5 -5.57 2.47 9.48
N VAL A 6 -4.48 2.51 10.24
CA VAL A 6 -3.35 1.57 10.09
C VAL A 6 -3.78 0.15 10.45
N ARG A 7 -4.60 -0.06 11.49
CA ARG A 7 -5.06 -1.40 11.87
C ARG A 7 -6.08 -1.98 10.89
N ALA A 8 -7.05 -1.19 10.45
CA ALA A 8 -7.97 -1.56 9.36
C ALA A 8 -7.19 -1.82 8.06
N THR A 9 -6.02 -1.18 7.96
CA THR A 9 -4.87 -1.36 7.06
C THR A 9 -4.39 -2.78 6.82
N GLU A 10 -4.29 -3.54 7.90
CA GLU A 10 -3.54 -4.79 7.91
C GLU A 10 -4.32 -5.93 7.24
N PRO A 11 -3.62 -6.90 6.64
CA PRO A 11 -4.24 -8.17 6.26
C PRO A 11 -4.50 -9.06 7.48
N PRO A 12 -5.58 -9.86 7.49
CA PRO A 12 -6.67 -9.85 6.51
C PRO A 12 -7.58 -8.62 6.68
N PRO A 13 -8.04 -8.00 5.58
CA PRO A 13 -8.86 -6.79 5.68
C PRO A 13 -10.22 -7.10 6.30
N GLY A 14 -10.53 -6.42 7.41
CA GLY A 14 -11.85 -6.53 8.07
C GLY A 14 -12.97 -5.76 7.37
N ILE A 15 -12.65 -4.92 6.38
CA ILE A 15 -13.61 -4.08 5.65
C ILE A 15 -13.36 -4.25 4.16
N ARG A 16 -14.44 -4.45 3.38
CA ARG A 16 -14.42 -4.48 1.92
C ARG A 16 -14.95 -3.16 1.39
N LEU A 17 -14.15 -2.48 0.56
CA LEU A 17 -14.50 -1.21 -0.08
C LEU A 17 -14.36 -1.35 -1.59
N LYS A 18 -15.21 -0.66 -2.34
CA LYS A 18 -15.08 -0.59 -3.80
C LYS A 18 -13.89 0.30 -4.18
N THR A 19 -13.04 -0.18 -5.08
CA THR A 19 -11.94 0.61 -5.64
C THR A 19 -12.51 1.76 -6.48
N PRO A 20 -12.16 3.02 -6.18
CA PRO A 20 -12.57 4.14 -7.00
C PRO A 20 -11.97 4.03 -8.41
N ALA A 21 -12.68 4.55 -9.43
CA ALA A 21 -12.25 4.44 -10.82
C ALA A 21 -10.85 5.05 -11.06
N SER A 22 -10.51 6.13 -10.35
CA SER A 22 -9.21 6.79 -10.42
C SER A 22 -8.04 5.99 -9.84
N ALA A 23 -8.31 4.90 -9.11
CA ALA A 23 -7.28 4.03 -8.54
C ALA A 23 -7.21 2.66 -9.25
N ARG A 24 -7.89 2.49 -10.38
CA ARG A 24 -7.80 1.28 -11.19
C ARG A 24 -6.53 1.31 -12.04
N PRO A 25 -5.67 0.28 -12.00
CA PRO A 25 -4.54 0.19 -12.90
C PRO A 25 -5.02 -0.05 -14.35
N PRO A 26 -4.25 0.38 -15.36
CA PRO A 26 -4.43 -0.08 -16.74
C PRO A 26 -4.29 -1.60 -16.85
N ASP A 27 -5.07 -2.21 -17.76
CA ASP A 27 -5.23 -3.67 -17.89
C ASP A 27 -4.03 -4.38 -18.55
N ASP A 28 -3.17 -3.68 -19.29
CA ASP A 28 -2.16 -4.24 -20.19
C ASP A 28 -0.70 -3.90 -19.80
N GLN A 29 -0.46 -3.65 -18.51
CA GLN A 29 0.88 -3.31 -18.05
C GLN A 29 1.85 -4.52 -18.13
N PRO A 30 3.05 -4.35 -18.70
CA PRO A 30 4.03 -5.42 -18.78
C PRO A 30 4.54 -5.78 -17.39
N LEU A 31 4.49 -7.08 -17.04
CA LEU A 31 4.88 -7.59 -15.72
C LEU A 31 6.27 -7.09 -15.29
N ALA A 32 7.25 -7.14 -16.20
CA ALA A 32 8.61 -6.67 -15.92
C ALA A 32 8.65 -5.19 -15.50
N GLY A 33 7.86 -4.34 -16.17
CA GLY A 33 7.76 -2.91 -15.84
C GLY A 33 7.08 -2.68 -14.49
N VAL A 34 6.01 -3.43 -14.19
CA VAL A 34 5.31 -3.36 -12.90
C VAL A 34 6.24 -3.77 -11.75
N VAL A 35 6.98 -4.86 -11.89
CA VAL A 35 7.93 -5.34 -10.87
C VAL A 35 9.07 -4.35 -10.68
N ALA A 36 9.65 -3.83 -11.76
CA ALA A 36 10.72 -2.83 -11.67
C ALA A 36 10.23 -1.57 -10.95
N ASN A 37 9.06 -1.04 -11.31
CA ASN A 37 8.47 0.12 -10.64
C ASN A 37 8.18 -0.14 -9.16
N PHE A 38 7.67 -1.32 -8.82
CA PHE A 38 7.46 -1.71 -7.43
C PHE A 38 8.77 -1.65 -6.62
N LEU A 39 9.86 -2.21 -7.15
CA LEU A 39 11.17 -2.20 -6.47
C LEU A 39 11.73 -0.79 -6.31
N VAL A 40 11.58 0.07 -7.33
CA VAL A 40 11.95 1.49 -7.23
C VAL A 40 11.17 2.18 -6.10
N MET A 41 9.86 1.93 -6.01
CA MET A 41 9.04 2.51 -4.94
C MET A 41 9.43 2.00 -3.54
N GLN A 42 9.87 0.74 -3.41
CA GLN A 42 10.43 0.23 -2.15
C GLN A 42 11.67 1.00 -1.70
N ASP A 43 12.58 1.26 -2.65
CA ASP A 43 13.79 2.00 -2.36
C ASP A 43 13.51 3.47 -2.01
N GLU A 44 12.60 4.10 -2.74
CA GLU A 44 12.15 5.46 -2.47
C GLU A 44 11.45 5.60 -1.10
N LEU A 45 10.66 4.61 -0.68
CA LEU A 45 10.07 4.56 0.65
C LEU A 45 11.15 4.40 1.73
N ARG A 46 12.11 3.49 1.53
CA ARG A 46 13.25 3.29 2.44
C ARG A 46 14.05 4.57 2.63
N LYS A 47 14.40 5.26 1.54
CA LYS A 47 15.10 6.55 1.57
C LYS A 47 14.34 7.59 2.40
N ARG A 48 13.02 7.71 2.21
CA ARG A 48 12.18 8.65 2.97
C ARG A 48 12.12 8.33 4.46
N ILE A 49 12.02 7.05 4.81
CA ILE A 49 12.07 6.60 6.21
C ILE A 49 13.41 6.96 6.84
N HIS A 50 14.53 6.74 6.14
CA HIS A 50 15.85 7.12 6.63
C HIS A 50 16.03 8.63 6.75
N ALA A 51 15.57 9.40 5.76
CA ALA A 51 15.63 10.86 5.78
C ALA A 51 14.76 11.47 6.89
N ALA A 52 13.75 10.73 7.38
CA ALA A 52 12.90 11.19 8.47
C ALA A 52 13.52 11.05 9.87
N LYS A 53 14.76 10.54 9.99
CA LYS A 53 15.49 10.50 11.27
C LYS A 53 15.66 11.92 11.83
N GLY A 54 15.27 12.11 13.10
CA GLY A 54 15.32 13.41 13.77
C GLY A 54 14.12 14.32 13.47
N ILE A 55 13.20 13.92 12.59
CA ILE A 55 11.94 14.62 12.39
C ILE A 55 10.93 14.16 13.44
N ASP A 56 10.21 15.09 14.06
CA ASP A 56 9.01 14.77 14.83
C ASP A 56 7.91 14.25 13.89
N LEU A 57 7.79 12.92 13.83
CA LEU A 57 6.88 12.21 12.93
C LEU A 57 5.40 12.43 13.26
N ALA A 58 5.08 12.89 14.48
CA ALA A 58 3.72 13.22 14.86
C ALA A 58 3.35 14.64 14.40
N ARG A 59 4.31 15.57 14.45
CA ARG A 59 4.14 16.97 14.03
C ARG A 59 4.20 17.16 12.53
N ALA A 60 5.08 16.45 11.82
CA ALA A 60 5.11 16.45 10.36
C ALA A 60 3.83 15.80 9.81
N LYS A 61 3.07 16.53 8.97
CA LYS A 61 1.76 16.08 8.47
C LYS A 61 1.81 15.81 6.97
N THR A 62 1.19 14.71 6.56
CA THR A 62 0.93 14.35 5.17
C THR A 62 -0.57 14.45 4.87
N ILE A 63 -0.91 14.67 3.60
CA ILE A 63 -2.28 14.74 3.10
C ILE A 63 -2.46 13.63 2.07
N SER A 64 -3.57 12.89 2.15
CA SER A 64 -3.85 11.83 1.18
C SER A 64 -4.11 12.42 -0.22
N PRO A 65 -3.53 11.84 -1.29
CA PRO A 65 -3.82 12.25 -2.66
C PRO A 65 -5.25 11.90 -3.10
N PHE A 66 -5.88 10.92 -2.44
CA PHE A 66 -7.25 10.49 -2.77
C PHE A 66 -8.32 11.17 -1.91
N VAL A 67 -7.98 11.57 -0.69
CA VAL A 67 -8.93 12.18 0.26
C VAL A 67 -8.26 13.39 0.91
N LYS A 68 -8.44 14.59 0.34
CA LYS A 68 -7.77 15.82 0.80
C LYS A 68 -8.04 16.17 2.28
N ALA A 69 -9.19 15.76 2.82
CA ALA A 69 -9.53 15.94 4.23
C ALA A 69 -8.76 14.98 5.16
N LEU A 70 -8.20 13.90 4.63
CA LEU A 70 -7.43 12.94 5.40
C LEU A 70 -5.99 13.45 5.54
N LYS A 71 -5.73 14.09 6.69
CA LYS A 71 -4.42 14.55 7.13
C LYS A 71 -3.93 13.66 8.26
N MET A 72 -2.70 13.16 8.17
CA MET A 72 -2.12 12.30 9.20
C MET A 72 -0.65 12.62 9.48
N GLY A 73 -0.16 12.24 10.66
CA GLY A 73 1.26 12.28 10.97
C GLY A 73 2.08 11.44 9.99
N LEU A 74 3.33 11.85 9.75
CA LEU A 74 4.26 11.14 8.88
C LEU A 74 4.53 9.71 9.36
N GLY A 75 4.61 9.50 10.68
CA GLY A 75 4.79 8.17 11.26
C GLY A 75 3.62 7.21 10.94
N PRO A 76 2.38 7.58 11.27
CA PRO A 76 1.19 6.84 10.84
C PRO A 76 1.07 6.68 9.31
N CYS A 77 1.53 7.64 8.52
CA CYS A 77 1.57 7.53 7.07
C CYS A 77 2.50 6.39 6.60
N PHE A 78 3.72 6.30 7.14
CA PHE A 78 4.62 5.19 6.86
C PHE A 78 4.01 3.85 7.30
N ALA A 79 3.44 3.79 8.50
CA ALA A 79 2.79 2.57 9.00
C ALA A 79 1.62 2.14 8.11
N PHE A 80 0.81 3.10 7.63
CA PHE A 80 -0.26 2.85 6.68
C PHE A 80 0.26 2.30 5.35
N LEU A 81 1.30 2.90 4.77
CA LEU A 81 1.88 2.44 3.50
C LEU A 81 2.38 1.00 3.60
N LEU A 82 3.09 0.67 4.68
CA LEU A 82 3.60 -0.68 4.91
C LEU A 82 2.47 -1.71 5.13
N ALA A 83 1.42 -1.34 5.88
CA ALA A 83 0.25 -2.20 6.07
C ALA A 83 -0.52 -2.39 4.75
N HIS A 84 -0.63 -1.33 3.96
CA HIS A 84 -1.30 -1.33 2.67
C HIS A 84 -0.61 -2.26 1.68
N GLU A 85 0.73 -2.22 1.63
CA GLU A 85 1.52 -3.12 0.80
C GLU A 85 1.37 -4.58 1.21
N ARG A 86 1.52 -4.91 2.49
CA ARG A 86 1.33 -6.28 3.00
C ARG A 86 -0.01 -6.85 2.58
N ARG A 87 -1.05 -6.02 2.58
CA ARG A 87 -2.40 -6.40 2.18
C ARG A 87 -2.58 -6.62 0.70
N HIS A 88 -1.94 -5.82 -0.16
CA HIS A 88 -1.92 -6.10 -1.60
C HIS A 88 -1.20 -7.42 -1.90
N LEU A 89 -0.06 -7.68 -1.23
CA LEU A 89 0.62 -8.96 -1.33
C LEU A 89 -0.29 -10.10 -0.85
N TRP A 90 -0.95 -9.95 0.30
CA TRP A 90 -1.89 -10.94 0.81
C TRP A 90 -3.06 -11.19 -0.15
N GLN A 91 -3.61 -10.15 -0.78
CA GLN A 91 -4.67 -10.27 -1.79
C GLN A 91 -4.18 -11.05 -3.02
N ALA A 92 -2.99 -10.74 -3.53
CA ALA A 92 -2.37 -11.49 -4.63
C ALA A 92 -2.17 -12.97 -4.27
N TRP A 93 -1.74 -13.26 -3.04
CA TRP A 93 -1.65 -14.62 -2.52
C TRP A 93 -3.01 -15.33 -2.41
N GLN A 94 -4.09 -14.62 -2.05
CA GLN A 94 -5.43 -15.22 -2.01
C GLN A 94 -5.93 -15.58 -3.41
N VAL A 95 -5.66 -14.74 -4.42
CA VAL A 95 -6.05 -15.03 -5.81
C VAL A 95 -5.44 -16.34 -6.30
N ARG A 96 -4.20 -16.67 -5.87
CA ARG A 96 -3.56 -17.95 -6.21
C ARG A 96 -4.22 -19.19 -5.59
N LYS A 97 -5.09 -19.00 -4.59
CA LYS A 97 -5.84 -20.08 -3.95
C LYS A 97 -7.19 -20.34 -4.61
N ASP A 98 -7.61 -19.46 -5.51
CA ASP A 98 -8.83 -19.64 -6.27
C ASP A 98 -8.70 -20.87 -7.18
N GLU A 99 -9.74 -21.70 -7.26
CA GLU A 99 -9.72 -22.94 -8.04
C GLU A 99 -9.53 -22.68 -9.55
N GLY A 100 -9.97 -21.52 -10.03
CA GLY A 100 -9.81 -21.08 -11.42
C GLY A 100 -8.47 -20.40 -11.70
N PHE A 101 -7.59 -20.22 -10.70
CA PHE A 101 -6.29 -19.60 -10.93
C PHE A 101 -5.36 -20.57 -11.69
N PRO A 102 -4.70 -20.12 -12.77
CA PRO A 102 -3.76 -20.96 -13.50
C PRO A 102 -2.66 -21.48 -12.58
N ARG A 103 -2.67 -22.79 -12.33
CA ARG A 103 -1.56 -23.48 -11.68
C ARG A 103 -0.44 -23.55 -12.72
N GLN A 104 0.54 -22.65 -12.64
CA GLN A 104 1.80 -22.89 -13.35
C GLN A 104 2.33 -24.24 -12.86
N LEU A 105 2.38 -25.22 -13.78
CA LEU A 105 3.20 -26.41 -13.64
C LEU A 105 4.63 -25.91 -13.49
N CYS A 106 5.19 -26.01 -12.29
CA CYS A 106 6.64 -25.94 -12.10
C CYS A 106 7.31 -27.08 -12.87
#